data_AF-A0A2E1NQV2-F1
#
_entry.id   AF-A0A2E1NQV2-F1
#
_cell.length_a   1.000
_cell.length_b   1.000
_cell.length_c   1.000
_cell.angle_alpha   90.00
_cell.angle_beta   90.00
_cell.angle_gamma   90.00
#
_symmetry.space_group_name_H-M   'P 1'
#
loop_
_entity.id
_entity.type
_entity.pdbx_description
1 polymer ?
#
loop_
_entity_poly.entity_id
_entity_poly.type
_entity_poly.pdbx_seq_one_letter_code
_entity_poly.pdbx_strand_id
1 'polypeptide(L)'
;MHNTPPDYAQKLYSVISESYEVPTDDYKHHEWLKPLKLRKGSKSEDNFNQLLEQTFLDPSKGGRNKTQVENLRRHWKVLLLNLSFVMYQRHWLLTPRHTNYYSEHYYPKRLGIGPRPTKYITEWLAKHDYVVLLPGKKYKDEPVKARVFPTPKLMELLWSYFLEIEQPIEPPYLIINEAEG
;
A
#
# COMPACT_ATOMS: atom_id res chain seq x y z
N MET A 1 -24.95 -5.11 13.13
CA MET A 1 -24.91 -6.58 12.99
C MET A 1 -23.71 -6.89 12.09
N HIS A 2 -22.66 -7.50 12.65
CA HIS A 2 -21.44 -7.92 11.94
C HIS A 2 -21.78 -8.97 10.87
N ASN A 3 -21.03 -9.06 9.75
CA ASN A 3 -20.83 -10.31 8.97
C ASN A 3 -19.93 -10.13 7.73
N THR A 4 -18.70 -9.66 7.90
CA THR A 4 -17.62 -10.37 7.19
C THR A 4 -17.16 -11.40 8.22
N PRO A 5 -17.65 -12.65 8.18
CA PRO A 5 -17.22 -13.62 9.18
C PRO A 5 -15.70 -13.74 9.05
N PRO A 6 -14.95 -13.61 10.16
CA PRO A 6 -13.49 -13.75 10.18
C PRO A 6 -12.98 -14.94 9.36
N ASP A 7 -13.82 -15.97 9.29
CA ASP A 7 -13.69 -17.18 8.48
C ASP A 7 -13.28 -16.94 7.01
N TYR A 8 -13.88 -16.02 6.25
CA TYR A 8 -13.52 -15.88 4.82
C TYR A 8 -12.18 -15.19 4.60
N ALA A 9 -11.92 -14.09 5.29
CA ALA A 9 -10.61 -13.43 5.21
C ALA A 9 -9.51 -14.35 5.72
N GLN A 10 -9.78 -15.13 6.77
CA GLN A 10 -8.85 -16.09 7.32
C GLN A 10 -8.60 -17.27 6.37
N LYS A 11 -9.64 -17.80 5.71
CA LYS A 11 -9.52 -18.83 4.66
C LYS A 11 -8.72 -18.34 3.46
N LEU A 12 -8.97 -17.12 3.00
CA LEU A 12 -8.19 -16.54 1.90
C LEU A 12 -6.73 -16.37 2.33
N TYR A 13 -6.50 -15.88 3.55
CA TYR A 13 -5.16 -15.74 4.09
C TYR A 13 -4.43 -17.08 4.21
N SER A 14 -5.09 -18.14 4.71
CA SER A 14 -4.45 -19.46 4.84
C SER A 14 -3.99 -20.01 3.50
N VAL A 15 -4.82 -19.86 2.46
CA VAL A 15 -4.45 -20.28 1.09
C VAL A 15 -3.21 -19.52 0.59
N ILE A 16 -3.12 -18.22 0.87
CA ILE A 16 -2.02 -17.37 0.36
C ILE A 16 -0.75 -17.54 1.19
N SER A 17 -0.87 -17.73 2.50
CA SER A 17 0.28 -17.91 3.39
C SER A 17 0.93 -19.29 3.21
N GLU A 18 0.15 -20.35 3.01
CA GLU A 18 0.66 -21.70 2.73
C GLU A 18 1.41 -21.80 1.41
N SER A 19 1.03 -20.99 0.42
CA SER A 19 1.64 -20.94 -0.90
C SER A 19 2.43 -19.66 -1.14
N TYR A 20 3.03 -19.11 -0.06
CA TYR A 20 3.81 -17.88 -0.14
C TYR A 20 4.97 -18.02 -1.12
N GLU A 21 4.96 -17.16 -2.13
CA GLU A 21 6.05 -16.95 -3.06
C GLU A 21 6.09 -15.46 -3.41
N VAL A 22 7.28 -14.92 -3.68
CA VAL A 22 7.38 -13.56 -4.22
C VAL A 22 6.84 -13.54 -5.66
N PRO A 23 6.15 -12.47 -6.09
CA PRO A 23 5.63 -12.40 -7.44
C PRO A 23 6.71 -12.49 -8.50
N THR A 24 6.37 -13.05 -9.66
CA THR A 24 7.22 -12.91 -10.85
C THR A 24 7.49 -11.43 -11.12
N ASP A 25 8.74 -11.09 -11.39
CA ASP A 25 9.14 -9.71 -11.62
C ASP A 25 8.93 -9.30 -13.09
N ASP A 26 7.66 -9.16 -13.47
CA ASP A 26 7.26 -8.67 -14.78
C ASP A 26 6.15 -7.61 -14.65
N TYR A 27 5.89 -6.87 -15.73
CA TYR A 27 4.90 -5.81 -15.75
C TYR A 27 3.45 -6.25 -15.46
N LYS A 28 3.12 -7.55 -15.65
CA LYS A 28 1.77 -8.06 -15.38
C LYS A 28 1.52 -8.22 -13.88
N HIS A 29 2.58 -8.40 -13.11
CA HIS A 29 2.53 -8.55 -11.66
C HIS A 29 2.99 -7.28 -10.94
N HIS A 30 2.91 -6.11 -11.58
CA HIS A 30 3.24 -4.83 -10.97
C HIS A 30 1.96 -4.02 -10.74
N GLU A 31 1.84 -3.43 -9.55
CA GLU A 31 0.70 -2.60 -9.18
C GLU A 31 1.17 -1.21 -8.73
N TRP A 32 0.47 -0.18 -9.18
CA TRP A 32 0.69 1.19 -8.75
C TRP A 32 -0.04 1.51 -7.45
N LEU A 33 0.40 2.55 -6.75
CA LEU A 33 -0.31 3.05 -5.57
C LEU A 33 -1.73 3.49 -5.92
N LYS A 34 -2.70 2.93 -5.20
CA LYS A 34 -4.13 3.24 -5.28
C LYS A 34 -4.58 4.08 -4.08
N PRO A 35 -5.63 4.90 -4.24
CA PRO A 35 -6.18 5.74 -3.19
C PRO A 35 -7.09 4.96 -2.23
N LEU A 36 -6.56 3.88 -1.65
CA LEU A 36 -7.29 2.96 -0.79
C LEU A 36 -7.66 3.61 0.55
N LYS A 37 -8.85 3.28 1.06
CA LYS A 37 -9.37 3.74 2.35
C LYS A 37 -10.05 2.58 3.07
N LEU A 38 -10.18 2.69 4.39
CA LEU A 38 -11.10 1.89 5.18
C LEU A 38 -12.34 2.74 5.43
N ARG A 39 -13.50 2.09 5.63
CA ARG A 39 -14.74 2.77 5.93
C ARG A 39 -14.58 3.64 7.18
N LYS A 40 -14.91 4.94 7.05
CA LYS A 40 -14.75 5.91 8.14
C LYS A 40 -15.59 5.54 9.36
N GLY A 41 -14.97 5.54 10.54
CA GLY A 41 -15.63 5.21 11.81
C GLY A 41 -15.97 3.72 11.98
N SER A 42 -15.40 2.86 11.14
CA SER A 42 -15.50 1.41 11.32
C SER A 42 -14.49 0.92 12.37
N LYS A 43 -14.81 -0.21 13.02
CA LYS A 43 -13.86 -0.90 13.90
C LYS A 43 -12.56 -1.28 13.17
N SER A 44 -12.66 -1.61 11.88
CA SER A 44 -11.49 -1.92 11.05
C SER A 44 -10.57 -0.71 10.89
N GLU A 45 -11.13 0.50 10.70
CA GLU A 45 -10.34 1.73 10.68
C GLU A 45 -9.63 1.98 12.01
N ASP A 46 -10.33 1.85 13.14
CA ASP A 46 -9.75 2.07 14.47
C ASP A 46 -8.62 1.07 14.76
N ASN A 47 -8.86 -0.22 14.52
CA ASN A 47 -7.86 -1.28 14.68
C ASN A 47 -6.63 -1.05 13.79
N PHE A 48 -6.85 -0.67 12.52
CA PHE A 48 -5.77 -0.37 11.59
C PHE A 48 -4.94 0.83 12.05
N ASN A 49 -5.60 1.91 12.48
CA ASN A 49 -4.89 3.09 12.97
C ASN A 49 -4.10 2.76 14.24
N GLN A 50 -4.64 1.96 15.15
CA GLN A 50 -3.91 1.50 16.33
C GLN A 50 -2.67 0.67 15.96
N LEU A 51 -2.81 -0.29 15.04
CA LEU A 51 -1.71 -1.08 14.51
C LEU A 51 -0.64 -0.18 13.88
N LEU A 52 -1.07 0.78 13.04
CA LEU A 52 -0.20 1.77 12.41
C LEU A 52 0.62 2.53 13.45
N GLU A 53 -0.03 3.10 14.46
CA GLU A 53 0.65 3.88 15.49
C GLU A 53 1.67 3.01 16.25
N GLN A 54 1.21 1.90 16.83
CA GLN A 54 1.99 1.13 17.80
C GLN A 54 3.12 0.33 17.15
N THR A 55 2.87 -0.25 15.96
CA THR A 55 3.81 -1.19 15.33
C THR A 55 4.76 -0.49 14.36
N PHE A 56 4.30 0.56 13.69
CA PHE A 56 5.03 1.15 12.57
C PHE A 56 5.46 2.58 12.83
N LEU A 57 4.55 3.47 13.24
CA LEU A 57 4.87 4.89 13.37
C LEU A 57 5.68 5.19 14.63
N ASP A 58 5.29 4.71 15.81
CA ASP A 58 5.99 4.98 17.05
C ASP A 58 7.46 4.53 17.02
N PRO A 59 7.80 3.33 16.50
CA PRO A 59 9.19 2.90 16.37
C PRO A 59 9.97 3.61 15.26
N SER A 60 9.30 4.23 14.27
CA SER A 60 9.95 4.86 13.11
C SER A 60 9.93 6.39 13.12
N LYS A 61 9.14 7.04 13.99
CA LYS A 61 8.98 8.51 13.96
C LYS A 61 10.25 9.26 14.35
N GLY A 62 11.11 8.69 15.20
CA GLY A 62 12.34 9.33 15.67
C GLY A 62 12.08 10.72 16.28
N GLY A 63 13.05 11.64 16.16
CA GLY A 63 12.96 13.01 16.68
C GLY A 63 12.14 13.99 15.83
N ARG A 64 11.19 13.52 15.02
CA ARG A 64 10.39 14.38 14.12
C ARG A 64 9.40 15.25 14.91
N ASN A 65 9.14 16.45 14.41
CA ASN A 65 8.10 17.32 14.97
C ASN A 65 6.69 16.86 14.57
N LYS A 66 5.64 17.43 15.19
CA LYS A 66 4.24 17.04 14.96
C LYS A 66 3.85 17.02 13.48
N THR A 67 4.16 18.09 12.73
CA THR A 67 3.84 18.19 11.29
C THR A 67 4.56 17.11 10.47
N GLN A 68 5.82 16.83 10.78
CA GLN A 68 6.59 15.78 10.12
C GLN A 68 6.06 14.38 10.47
N VAL A 69 5.58 14.16 11.70
CA VAL A 69 4.94 12.92 12.12
C VAL A 69 3.61 12.72 11.40
N GLU A 70 2.75 13.73 11.29
CA GLU A 70 1.51 13.64 10.51
C GLU A 70 1.77 13.33 9.04
N ASN A 71 2.81 13.96 8.48
CA ASN A 71 3.23 13.66 7.12
C ASN A 71 3.68 12.20 6.98
N LEU A 72 4.49 11.69 7.91
CA LEU A 72 4.94 10.30 7.90
C LEU A 72 3.78 9.31 8.09
N ARG A 73 2.85 9.60 9.01
CA ARG A 73 1.62 8.82 9.27
C ARG A 73 0.80 8.65 8.00
N ARG A 74 0.58 9.74 7.25
CA ARG A 74 -0.16 9.68 5.98
C ARG A 74 0.49 8.71 4.98
N HIS A 75 1.82 8.72 4.87
CA HIS A 75 2.54 7.80 3.99
C HIS A 75 2.48 6.35 4.47
N TRP A 76 2.59 6.12 5.78
CA TRP A 76 2.41 4.81 6.39
C TRP A 76 1.03 4.23 6.06
N LYS A 77 -0.03 5.02 6.26
CA LYS A 77 -1.41 4.59 5.98
C LYS A 77 -1.56 4.18 4.50
N VAL A 78 -1.09 5.00 3.57
CA VAL A 78 -1.17 4.70 2.14
C VAL A 78 -0.40 3.43 1.79
N LEU A 79 0.83 3.28 2.26
CA LEU A 79 1.66 2.11 1.94
C LEU A 79 1.12 0.82 2.54
N LEU A 80 0.71 0.82 3.81
CA LEU A 80 0.19 -0.38 4.48
C LEU A 80 -1.12 -0.86 3.87
N LEU A 81 -2.04 0.05 3.50
CA LEU A 81 -3.26 -0.34 2.79
C LEU A 81 -2.95 -0.93 1.41
N ASN A 82 -2.02 -0.33 0.67
CA ASN A 82 -1.62 -0.89 -0.63
C ASN A 82 -0.89 -2.23 -0.50
N LEU A 83 -0.07 -2.44 0.54
CA LEU A 83 0.58 -3.72 0.82
C LEU A 83 -0.44 -4.80 1.22
N SER A 84 -1.45 -4.45 2.01
CA SER A 84 -2.60 -5.32 2.31
C SER A 84 -3.38 -5.69 1.04
N PHE A 85 -3.45 -4.79 0.06
CA PHE A 85 -4.12 -5.04 -1.21
C PHE A 85 -3.32 -5.95 -2.15
N VAL A 86 -2.05 -5.62 -2.40
CA VAL A 86 -1.24 -6.34 -3.41
C VAL A 86 -0.84 -7.75 -2.99
N MET A 87 -0.87 -8.08 -1.69
CA MET A 87 -0.58 -9.44 -1.24
C MET A 87 -1.59 -10.47 -1.74
N TYR A 88 -2.87 -10.09 -1.85
CA TYR A 88 -3.92 -10.96 -2.40
C TYR A 88 -3.86 -11.03 -3.92
N GLN A 89 -3.36 -9.97 -4.58
CA GLN A 89 -3.11 -9.98 -6.03
C GLN A 89 -1.83 -10.74 -6.41
N ARG A 90 -0.95 -11.02 -5.43
CA ARG A 90 0.44 -11.46 -5.67
C ARG A 90 1.15 -10.53 -6.64
N HIS A 91 1.04 -9.23 -6.42
CA HIS A 91 1.70 -8.21 -7.23
C HIS A 91 2.75 -7.46 -6.43
N TRP A 92 3.83 -7.06 -7.10
CA TRP A 92 4.79 -6.09 -6.61
C TRP A 92 4.14 -4.70 -6.53
N LEU A 93 4.20 -4.06 -5.35
CA LEU A 93 3.81 -2.66 -5.22
C LEU A 93 4.96 -1.75 -5.70
N LEU A 94 4.69 -0.94 -6.71
CA LEU A 94 5.66 0.01 -7.25
C LEU A 94 5.80 1.24 -6.34
N THR A 95 7.04 1.54 -5.95
CA THR A 95 7.41 2.70 -5.12
C THR A 95 8.51 3.52 -5.79
N PRO A 96 8.19 4.32 -6.82
CA PRO A 96 9.19 5.15 -7.50
C PRO A 96 9.99 6.02 -6.54
N ARG A 97 11.28 6.19 -6.80
CA ARG A 97 12.18 7.00 -5.95
C ARG A 97 12.36 8.44 -6.43
N HIS A 98 11.93 8.75 -7.65
CA HIS A 98 12.12 10.06 -8.28
C HIS A 98 10.95 10.99 -7.98
N THR A 99 11.24 12.28 -7.85
CA THR A 99 10.27 13.34 -7.50
C THR A 99 9.15 13.49 -8.53
N ASN A 100 9.46 13.39 -9.82
CA ASN A 100 8.51 13.62 -10.91
C ASN A 100 7.27 12.73 -10.80
N TYR A 101 7.44 11.47 -10.38
CA TYR A 101 6.31 10.57 -10.17
C TYR A 101 5.28 11.16 -9.18
N TYR A 102 5.75 11.80 -8.11
CA TYR A 102 4.89 12.32 -7.05
C TYR A 102 4.28 13.69 -7.37
N SER A 103 4.90 14.45 -8.27
CA SER A 103 4.42 15.78 -8.67
C SER A 103 3.55 15.76 -9.94
N GLU A 104 3.80 14.84 -10.86
CA GLU A 104 3.17 14.80 -12.18
C GLU A 104 2.00 13.81 -12.24
N HIS A 105 2.05 12.70 -11.49
CA HIS A 105 0.96 11.72 -11.52
C HIS A 105 -0.17 12.09 -10.55
N TYR A 106 -1.39 11.84 -11.03
CA TYR A 106 -2.62 12.20 -10.35
C TYR A 106 -2.72 11.65 -8.92
N TYR A 107 -2.60 10.33 -8.74
CA TYR A 107 -2.82 9.69 -7.44
C TYR A 107 -1.77 10.04 -6.38
N PRO A 108 -0.46 9.95 -6.64
CA PRO A 108 0.55 10.35 -5.66
C PRO A 108 0.39 11.79 -5.16
N LYS A 109 0.12 12.72 -6.10
CA LYS A 109 -0.14 14.13 -5.79
C LYS A 109 -1.38 14.29 -4.93
N ARG A 110 -2.49 13.64 -5.32
CA ARG A 110 -3.77 13.68 -4.60
C ARG A 110 -3.69 13.06 -3.19
N LEU A 111 -2.92 11.99 -3.03
CA LEU A 111 -2.67 11.34 -1.74
C LEU A 111 -1.71 12.15 -0.85
N GLY A 112 -1.11 13.22 -1.39
CA GLY A 112 -0.14 14.05 -0.67
C GLY A 112 1.08 13.25 -0.23
N ILE A 113 1.50 12.27 -1.04
CA ILE A 113 2.69 11.46 -0.77
C ILE A 113 3.88 11.97 -1.58
N GLY A 114 5.09 11.66 -1.12
CA GLY A 114 6.34 12.10 -1.71
C GLY A 114 7.43 11.02 -1.66
N PRO A 115 8.53 11.22 -2.40
CA PRO A 115 9.56 10.19 -2.57
C PRO A 115 10.33 9.93 -1.28
N ARG A 116 10.61 10.97 -0.47
CA ARG A 116 11.46 10.82 0.72
C ARG A 116 10.80 9.97 1.82
N PRO A 117 9.57 10.23 2.27
CA PRO A 117 8.96 9.39 3.30
C PRO A 117 8.60 8.00 2.76
N THR A 118 8.20 7.89 1.49
CA THR A 118 7.95 6.59 0.85
C THR A 118 9.21 5.71 0.85
N LYS A 119 10.36 6.26 0.43
CA LYS A 119 11.65 5.57 0.48
C LYS A 119 12.03 5.18 1.92
N TYR A 120 11.89 6.13 2.86
CA TYR A 120 12.20 5.87 4.26
C TYR A 120 11.39 4.70 4.82
N ILE A 121 10.08 4.65 4.54
CA ILE A 121 9.20 3.58 5.01
C ILE A 121 9.55 2.24 4.37
N THR A 122 9.79 2.18 3.06
CA THR A 122 10.12 0.91 2.39
C THR A 122 11.46 0.35 2.85
N GLU A 123 12.45 1.21 3.08
CA GLU A 123 13.75 0.81 3.65
C GLU A 123 13.62 0.39 5.12
N TRP A 124 12.79 1.08 5.90
CA TRP A 124 12.51 0.68 7.29
C TRP A 124 11.81 -0.68 7.35
N LEU A 125 10.79 -0.90 6.52
CA LEU A 125 10.08 -2.18 6.43
C LEU A 125 11.02 -3.32 6.03
N ALA A 126 11.87 -3.11 5.02
CA ALA A 126 12.82 -4.11 4.57
C ALA A 126 13.85 -4.44 5.65
N LYS A 127 14.37 -3.43 6.36
CA LYS A 127 15.32 -3.61 7.47
C LYS A 127 14.74 -4.46 8.61
N HIS A 128 13.43 -4.42 8.83
CA HIS A 128 12.75 -5.16 9.90
C HIS A 128 12.03 -6.42 9.39
N ASP A 129 12.37 -6.87 8.18
CA ASP A 129 11.86 -8.11 7.57
C ASP A 129 10.34 -8.14 7.35
N TYR A 130 9.73 -6.97 7.15
CA TYR A 130 8.31 -6.86 6.82
C TYR A 130 8.05 -6.90 5.31
N VAL A 131 9.04 -6.56 4.49
CA VAL A 131 8.91 -6.60 3.02
C VAL A 131 10.17 -7.12 2.37
N VAL A 132 10.00 -7.80 1.24
CA VAL A 132 11.05 -7.93 0.24
C VAL A 132 11.08 -6.63 -0.55
N LEU A 133 12.25 -5.97 -0.58
CA LEU A 133 12.47 -4.75 -1.35
C LEU A 133 13.46 -5.04 -2.48
N LEU A 134 12.99 -4.94 -3.72
CA LEU A 134 13.88 -4.97 -4.87
C LEU A 134 14.14 -3.51 -5.31
N PRO A 135 15.41 -3.05 -5.26
CA PRO A 135 15.74 -1.69 -5.65
C PRO A 135 15.50 -1.51 -7.15
N GLY A 136 15.00 -0.34 -7.53
CA GLY A 136 14.87 0.02 -8.93
C GLY A 136 16.24 0.07 -9.61
N LYS A 137 16.28 -0.31 -10.89
CA LYS A 137 17.48 -0.27 -11.74
C LYS A 137 17.17 0.56 -12.98
N LYS A 138 18.11 1.41 -13.37
CA LYS A 138 18.06 2.12 -14.66
C LYS A 138 18.57 1.16 -15.74
N TYR A 139 17.68 0.39 -16.36
CA TYR A 139 18.01 -0.24 -17.64
C TYR A 139 17.79 0.77 -18.78
N LYS A 140 18.51 0.59 -19.88
CA LYS A 140 18.56 1.54 -21.00
C LYS A 140 17.19 1.73 -21.67
N ASP A 141 16.39 0.66 -21.70
CA ASP A 141 15.09 0.63 -22.39
C ASP A 141 13.90 0.42 -21.43
N GLU A 142 14.13 -0.12 -20.22
CA GLU A 142 13.08 -0.44 -19.24
C GLU A 142 13.48 -0.07 -17.80
N PRO A 143 13.39 1.21 -17.40
CA PRO A 143 13.74 1.63 -16.05
C PRO A 143 12.75 1.03 -15.03
N VAL A 144 13.17 -0.02 -14.34
CA VAL A 144 12.31 -0.67 -13.35
C VAL A 144 12.30 0.13 -12.06
N LYS A 145 11.10 0.45 -11.58
CA LYS A 145 10.90 1.19 -10.33
C LYS A 145 11.25 0.28 -9.15
N ALA A 146 11.52 0.89 -7.99
CA ALA A 146 11.64 0.08 -6.77
C ALA A 146 10.29 -0.60 -6.51
N ARG A 147 10.34 -1.85 -6.07
CA ARG A 147 9.18 -2.70 -5.90
C ARG A 147 9.25 -3.39 -4.56
N VAL A 148 8.11 -3.44 -3.86
CA VAL A 148 8.01 -4.02 -2.53
C VAL A 148 6.90 -5.05 -2.49
N PHE A 149 7.12 -6.14 -1.77
CA PHE A 149 6.12 -7.18 -1.53
C PHE A 149 6.18 -7.58 -0.04
N PRO A 150 5.04 -7.75 0.64
CA PRO A 150 5.04 -8.12 2.05
C PRO A 150 5.66 -9.51 2.27
N THR A 151 6.37 -9.68 3.37
CA THR A 151 6.76 -11.00 3.88
C THR A 151 5.59 -11.62 4.64
N PRO A 152 5.61 -12.94 4.94
CA PRO A 152 4.56 -13.57 5.75
C PRO A 152 4.32 -12.84 7.07
N LYS A 153 5.39 -12.32 7.69
CA LYS A 153 5.36 -11.51 8.91
C LYS A 153 4.47 -10.26 8.78
N LEU A 154 4.56 -9.53 7.66
CA LEU A 154 3.69 -8.39 7.43
C LEU A 154 2.28 -8.82 7.01
N MET A 155 2.14 -9.90 6.23
CA MET A 155 0.83 -10.41 5.82
C MET A 155 -0.03 -10.80 7.02
N GLU A 156 0.57 -11.42 8.05
CA GLU A 156 -0.11 -11.79 9.30
C GLU A 156 -0.73 -10.58 10.03
N LEU A 157 -0.09 -9.41 9.92
CA LEU A 157 -0.59 -8.17 10.52
C LEU A 157 -1.69 -7.51 9.70
N LEU A 158 -1.73 -7.75 8.38
CA LEU A 158 -2.53 -6.96 7.43
C LEU A 158 -3.70 -7.71 6.79
N TRP A 159 -3.76 -9.05 6.92
CA TRP A 159 -4.68 -9.88 6.14
C TRP A 159 -6.15 -9.56 6.34
N SER A 160 -6.54 -9.16 7.55
CA SER A 160 -7.93 -8.91 7.91
C SER A 160 -8.50 -7.63 7.28
N TYR A 161 -7.64 -6.70 6.84
CA TYR A 161 -8.09 -5.43 6.29
C TYR A 161 -8.48 -5.52 4.82
N PHE A 162 -8.01 -6.52 4.07
CA PHE A 162 -8.20 -6.58 2.61
C PHE A 162 -9.67 -6.53 2.18
N LEU A 163 -10.54 -7.30 2.83
CA LEU A 163 -11.97 -7.33 2.50
C LEU A 163 -12.71 -6.02 2.89
N GLU A 164 -12.07 -5.19 3.72
CA GLU A 164 -12.64 -3.94 4.23
C GLU A 164 -12.04 -2.70 3.53
N ILE A 165 -11.08 -2.91 2.62
CA ILE A 165 -10.49 -1.86 1.81
C ILE A 165 -11.47 -1.44 0.71
N GLU A 166 -11.70 -0.14 0.63
CA GLU A 166 -12.47 0.52 -0.42
C GLU A 166 -11.52 1.34 -1.29
N GLN A 167 -11.74 1.32 -2.61
CA GLN A 167 -11.17 2.31 -3.52
C GLN A 167 -12.27 3.29 -3.94
N PRO A 168 -12.31 4.51 -3.38
CA PRO A 168 -13.33 5.49 -3.74
C PRO A 168 -13.29 5.80 -5.23
N ILE A 169 -14.46 5.82 -5.87
CA ILE A 169 -14.63 6.36 -7.21
C ILE A 169 -14.85 7.86 -7.03
N GLU A 170 -13.86 8.66 -7.39
CA GLU A 170 -13.87 10.11 -7.17
C GLU A 170 -13.72 10.85 -8.51
N PRO A 171 -14.31 12.05 -8.67
CA PRO A 171 -14.27 12.80 -9.93
C PRO A 171 -12.84 13.21 -10.36
N PRO A 172 -12.64 13.56 -11.65
CA PRO A 172 -13.65 13.69 -12.70
C PRO A 172 -14.08 12.32 -13.26
N TYR A 173 -15.39 12.11 -13.37
CA TYR A 173 -15.94 10.91 -13.99
C TYR A 173 -15.88 11.05 -15.52
N LEU A 174 -15.54 9.97 -16.21
CA LEU A 174 -15.76 9.88 -17.65
C LEU A 174 -17.27 9.84 -17.88
N ILE A 175 -17.80 10.85 -18.54
CA ILE A 175 -19.18 10.89 -19.01
C ILE A 175 -19.12 10.58 -20.50
N ILE A 176 -19.78 9.50 -20.93
CA ILE A 176 -19.97 9.21 -22.36
C ILE A 176 -20.98 10.25 -22.85
N ASN A 177 -20.59 11.13 -23.77
CA ASN A 177 -21.53 12.02 -24.45
C ASN A 177 -22.50 11.16 -25.28
N GLU A 178 -23.76 11.59 -25.38
CA GLU A 178 -24.84 10.87 -26.08
C GLU A 178 -24.38 10.31 -27.43
N ALA A 179 -24.84 9.11 -27.78
CA ALA A 179 -24.54 8.49 -29.06
C ALA A 179 -24.94 9.45 -30.18
N GLU A 180 -24.02 9.74 -31.11
CA GLU A 180 -24.37 10.42 -32.36
C GLU A 180 -25.43 9.57 -33.08
N GLY A 181 -26.68 10.02 -33.00
CA GLY A 181 -27.83 9.47 -33.72
C GLY A 181 -27.99 10.09 -35.09
#